data_AF-A0A1D1YNM5-F1
#
_entry.id   AF-A0A1D1YNM5-F1
#
_cell.length_a   1.000
_cell.length_b   1.000
_cell.length_c   1.000
_cell.angle_alpha   90.00
_cell.angle_beta   90.00
_cell.angle_gamma   90.00
#
_symmetry.space_group_name_H-M   'P 1'
#
loop_
_entity.id
_entity.type
_entity.pdbx_description
1 polymer ?
#
loop_
_entity_poly.entity_id
_entity_poly.type
_entity_poly.pdbx_seq_one_letter_code
_entity_poly.pdbx_strand_id
1 'polypeptide(L)'
;MNALSKAVQASFSPTNPYPSSLRPRQLLHPGRRKPALCFSGSEPDSSSSSSDSSSPSEGDKRKQDLLARIAMLQAQKVRLTDFLDERSAYLTQFAEDATAQFDQIGDDALKDLDQATSRIMENLENRMQAFEETAEANRKEIEKKEQLVEELEEKMERDRNEGLFFKNLREKKHPPQGARAAEARMEAKKLSELAREKAGSGARKNVYLALMALLGAAIANAVLASAEVEWRKVAALGFLLLALLAQYVYELQLSSQGEDEEDTTKNNK
;
A
#
# COMPACT_ATOMS: atom_id res chain seq x y z
N MET A 1 -12.88 -32.22 32.04
CA MET A 1 -13.40 -31.00 32.67
C MET A 1 -12.88 -29.84 31.82
N ASN A 2 -13.61 -29.49 30.76
CA ASN A 2 -14.60 -28.40 30.73
C ASN A 2 -13.89 -27.08 31.00
N ALA A 3 -13.62 -26.24 30.01
CA ALA A 3 -14.51 -25.22 29.44
C ALA A 3 -13.55 -24.04 29.07
N LEU A 4 -13.75 -23.13 28.14
CA LEU A 4 -14.78 -22.82 27.18
C LEU A 4 -14.14 -21.88 26.14
N SER A 5 -14.71 -21.89 24.95
CA SER A 5 -14.45 -21.13 23.72
C SER A 5 -14.37 -19.60 23.81
N LYS A 6 -13.62 -18.98 22.87
CA LYS A 6 -14.20 -18.00 21.91
C LYS A 6 -13.25 -17.64 20.77
N ALA A 7 -13.62 -18.07 19.56
CA ALA A 7 -13.14 -17.53 18.30
C ALA A 7 -14.00 -16.31 17.94
N VAL A 8 -13.38 -15.21 17.54
CA VAL A 8 -14.06 -14.03 16.98
C VAL A 8 -14.14 -14.22 15.47
N GLN A 9 -15.26 -14.75 14.99
CA GLN A 9 -15.68 -14.63 13.60
C GLN A 9 -16.20 -13.20 13.39
N ALA A 10 -15.54 -12.43 12.52
CA ALA A 10 -16.10 -11.18 12.01
C ALA A 10 -16.88 -11.49 10.73
N SER A 11 -18.18 -11.76 10.89
CA SER A 11 -19.14 -11.80 9.78
C SER A 11 -19.62 -10.38 9.49
N PHE A 12 -19.16 -9.78 8.39
CA PHE A 12 -19.78 -8.58 7.84
C PHE A 12 -20.87 -9.01 6.87
N SER A 13 -22.12 -8.67 7.19
CA SER A 13 -23.24 -8.70 6.24
C SER A 13 -23.79 -7.28 6.12
N PRO A 14 -23.69 -6.63 4.94
CA PRO A 14 -24.43 -5.42 4.68
C PRO A 14 -25.81 -5.79 4.13
N THR A 15 -26.86 -5.48 4.88
CA THR A 15 -28.26 -5.64 4.46
C THR A 15 -28.83 -4.28 4.06
N ASN A 16 -28.90 -4.10 2.73
CA ASN A 16 -30.04 -3.56 1.97
C ASN A 16 -30.22 -2.01 1.85
N PRO A 17 -31.12 -1.52 0.96
CA PRO A 17 -30.70 -0.87 -0.29
C PRO A 17 -31.45 0.45 -0.54
N TYR A 18 -30.78 1.52 -0.97
CA TYR A 18 -31.51 2.63 -1.59
C TYR A 18 -30.81 3.18 -2.84
N PRO A 19 -31.61 3.68 -3.81
CA PRO A 19 -31.33 3.44 -5.21
C PRO A 19 -30.83 4.71 -5.93
N SER A 20 -30.43 4.48 -7.17
CA SER A 20 -30.57 5.44 -8.28
C SER A 20 -29.64 6.66 -8.29
N SER A 21 -28.57 6.49 -9.07
CA SER A 21 -28.12 7.41 -10.13
C SER A 21 -28.71 8.84 -10.14
N LEU A 22 -27.86 9.82 -9.83
CA LEU A 22 -28.02 11.18 -10.33
C LEU A 22 -26.90 11.46 -11.34
N ARG A 23 -27.26 11.31 -12.63
CA ARG A 23 -26.51 11.91 -13.74
C ARG A 23 -26.64 13.43 -13.68
N PRO A 24 -25.60 14.20 -14.03
CA PRO A 24 -25.74 15.63 -14.24
C PRO A 24 -26.55 15.86 -15.52
N ARG A 25 -27.77 16.39 -15.40
CA ARG A 25 -28.55 16.82 -16.56
C ARG A 25 -28.13 18.24 -16.91
N GLN A 26 -27.45 18.35 -18.05
CA GLN A 26 -27.09 19.60 -18.70
C GLN A 26 -28.31 20.53 -18.83
N LEU A 27 -28.14 21.77 -18.37
CA LEU A 27 -29.08 22.87 -18.56
C LEU A 27 -29.08 23.27 -20.04
N LEU A 28 -30.13 22.89 -20.79
CA LEU A 28 -30.45 23.53 -22.05
C LEU A 28 -31.26 24.79 -21.79
N HIS A 29 -30.76 25.93 -22.26
CA HIS A 29 -31.48 27.18 -22.38
C HIS A 29 -32.76 27.02 -23.24
N PRO A 30 -33.94 27.48 -22.79
CA PRO A 30 -35.04 27.76 -23.71
C PRO A 30 -34.91 29.19 -24.22
N GLY A 31 -34.61 29.28 -25.52
CA GLY A 31 -34.59 30.53 -26.27
C GLY A 31 -35.94 31.26 -26.23
N ARG A 32 -35.89 32.48 -25.71
CA ARG A 32 -36.63 33.68 -26.09
C ARG A 32 -37.61 33.48 -27.28
N ARG A 33 -38.90 33.29 -27.00
CA ARG A 33 -39.99 33.54 -27.96
C ARG A 33 -40.89 34.64 -27.43
N LYS A 34 -40.87 35.79 -28.12
CA LYS A 34 -41.83 36.87 -27.91
C LYS A 34 -43.16 36.47 -28.57
N PRO A 35 -44.32 36.61 -27.92
CA PRO A 35 -45.60 36.57 -28.61
C PRO A 35 -45.90 37.97 -29.17
N ALA A 36 -45.97 38.08 -30.50
CA ALA A 36 -46.57 39.22 -31.18
C ALA A 36 -48.10 39.07 -31.07
N LEU A 37 -48.71 39.87 -30.20
CA LEU A 37 -50.17 40.02 -30.12
C LEU A 37 -50.57 41.15 -31.07
N CYS A 38 -51.13 40.78 -32.22
CA CYS A 38 -51.89 41.69 -33.07
C CYS A 38 -53.24 41.96 -32.42
N PHE A 39 -53.47 43.20 -31.99
CA PHE A 39 -54.81 43.70 -31.66
C PHE A 39 -55.44 44.25 -32.94
N SER A 40 -56.45 43.54 -33.47
CA SER A 40 -57.36 44.10 -34.45
C SER A 40 -58.27 45.11 -33.74
N GLY A 41 -58.13 46.40 -34.08
CA GLY A 41 -59.08 47.44 -33.70
C GLY A 41 -60.26 47.42 -34.67
N SER A 42 -61.46 47.20 -34.13
CA SER A 42 -62.71 47.43 -34.84
C SER A 42 -63.37 48.64 -34.20
N GLU A 43 -63.45 49.75 -34.93
CA GLU A 43 -64.32 50.87 -34.58
C GLU A 43 -65.77 50.52 -34.89
N PRO A 44 -66.73 51.00 -34.08
CA PRO A 44 -68.06 51.29 -34.60
C PRO A 44 -68.42 52.76 -34.36
N ASP A 45 -68.66 53.47 -35.45
CA ASP A 45 -69.26 54.80 -35.46
C ASP A 45 -70.73 54.76 -35.00
N SER A 46 -70.99 55.61 -34.02
CA SER A 46 -72.22 56.34 -33.65
C SER A 46 -73.59 55.94 -34.20
N SER A 47 -74.57 55.75 -33.29
CA SER A 47 -75.83 56.51 -33.34
C SER A 47 -76.64 56.54 -32.02
N SER A 48 -77.02 57.78 -31.67
CA SER A 48 -78.21 58.27 -30.95
C SER A 48 -78.49 58.00 -29.45
N SER A 49 -78.49 59.14 -28.74
CA SER A 49 -79.52 59.70 -27.83
C SER A 49 -79.59 59.32 -26.34
N SER A 50 -79.25 60.35 -25.53
CA SER A 50 -79.90 60.84 -24.30
C SER A 50 -80.06 59.92 -23.09
N SER A 51 -79.48 60.32 -21.95
CA SER A 51 -80.20 60.88 -20.78
C SER A 51 -79.26 61.02 -19.56
N ASP A 52 -79.28 62.20 -18.94
CA ASP A 52 -78.71 62.46 -17.61
C ASP A 52 -79.30 61.52 -16.56
N SER A 53 -78.45 60.88 -15.76
CA SER A 53 -78.79 60.48 -14.39
C SER A 53 -77.54 60.26 -13.54
N SER A 54 -77.31 61.20 -12.63
CA SER A 54 -76.35 61.09 -11.54
C SER A 54 -76.76 59.94 -10.59
N SER A 55 -76.00 58.86 -10.61
CA SER A 55 -76.09 57.72 -9.69
C SER A 55 -74.70 57.41 -9.14
N PRO A 56 -74.56 56.83 -7.92
CA PRO A 56 -73.26 56.66 -7.29
C PRO A 56 -72.41 55.76 -8.19
N SER A 57 -71.31 56.30 -8.71
CA SER A 57 -70.42 55.66 -9.68
C SER A 57 -70.10 54.21 -9.27
N GLU A 58 -70.89 53.25 -9.78
CA GLU A 58 -70.65 51.84 -9.59
C GLU A 58 -69.29 51.54 -10.23
N GLY A 59 -68.32 51.17 -9.38
CA GLY A 59 -66.93 51.03 -9.80
C GLY A 59 -66.81 50.07 -10.98
N ASP A 60 -66.03 50.45 -11.99
CA ASP A 60 -65.83 49.65 -13.20
C ASP A 60 -65.35 48.23 -12.84
N LYS A 61 -66.17 47.22 -13.14
CA LYS A 61 -65.91 45.80 -12.84
C LYS A 61 -64.56 45.33 -13.39
N ARG A 62 -64.10 45.89 -14.52
CA ARG A 62 -62.78 45.57 -15.10
C ARG A 62 -61.63 46.08 -14.24
N LYS A 63 -61.78 47.28 -13.66
CA LYS A 63 -60.78 47.86 -12.75
C LYS A 63 -60.71 47.09 -11.44
N GLN A 64 -61.86 46.62 -10.94
CA GLN A 64 -61.92 45.78 -9.74
C GLN A 64 -61.26 44.41 -9.95
N ASP A 65 -61.52 43.73 -11.07
CA ASP A 65 -60.83 42.46 -11.40
C ASP A 65 -59.32 42.65 -11.56
N LEU A 66 -58.90 43.74 -12.22
CA LEU A 66 -57.48 44.07 -12.36
C LEU A 66 -56.83 44.32 -10.99
N LEU A 67 -57.49 45.06 -10.09
CA LEU A 67 -56.99 45.31 -8.74
C LEU A 67 -56.89 44.01 -7.92
N ALA A 68 -57.88 43.13 -8.03
CA ALA A 68 -57.85 41.82 -7.37
C ALA A 68 -56.68 40.95 -7.85
N ARG A 69 -56.40 40.94 -9.16
CA ARG A 69 -55.24 40.24 -9.73
C ARG A 69 -53.92 40.84 -9.26
N ILE A 70 -53.80 42.16 -9.18
CA ILE A 70 -52.62 42.84 -8.66
C ILE A 70 -52.40 42.46 -7.20
N ALA A 71 -53.44 42.52 -6.37
CA ALA A 71 -53.36 42.15 -4.96
C ALA A 71 -52.95 40.66 -4.79
N MET A 72 -53.51 39.76 -5.58
CA MET A 72 -53.14 38.34 -5.57
C MET A 72 -51.67 38.13 -5.97
N LEU A 73 -51.20 38.81 -7.02
CA LEU A 73 -49.80 38.73 -7.45
C LEU A 73 -48.84 39.30 -6.41
N GLN A 74 -49.21 40.40 -5.75
CA GLN A 74 -48.43 40.98 -4.67
C GLN A 74 -48.35 40.03 -3.47
N ALA A 75 -49.46 39.38 -3.09
CA ALA A 75 -49.47 38.39 -2.03
C ALA A 75 -48.60 37.15 -2.37
N GLN A 76 -48.68 36.66 -3.61
CA GLN A 76 -47.83 35.55 -4.07
C GLN A 76 -46.35 35.94 -4.11
N LYS A 77 -46.04 37.18 -4.49
CA LYS A 77 -44.67 37.70 -4.48
C LYS A 77 -44.09 37.66 -3.06
N VAL A 78 -44.81 38.22 -2.08
CA VAL A 78 -44.37 38.24 -0.66
C VAL A 78 -44.14 36.81 -0.16
N ARG A 79 -45.08 35.90 -0.41
CA ARG A 79 -44.93 34.50 0.01
C ARG A 79 -43.72 33.80 -0.62
N LEU A 80 -43.44 34.09 -1.89
CA LEU A 80 -42.30 33.48 -2.57
C LEU A 80 -40.98 34.08 -2.08
N THR A 81 -40.93 35.38 -1.81
CA THR A 81 -39.74 36.02 -1.25
C THR A 81 -39.45 35.49 0.15
N ASP A 82 -40.47 35.37 1.01
CA ASP A 82 -40.29 34.83 2.36
C ASP A 82 -39.77 33.39 2.33
N PHE A 83 -40.32 32.54 1.46
CA PHE A 83 -39.84 31.17 1.28
C PHE A 83 -38.39 31.10 0.75
N LEU A 84 -38.03 32.01 -0.18
CA LEU A 84 -36.66 32.09 -0.70
C LEU A 84 -35.69 32.54 0.39
N ASP A 85 -36.08 33.53 1.20
CA ASP A 85 -35.28 34.04 2.31
C ASP A 85 -35.05 32.95 3.36
N GLU A 86 -36.11 32.23 3.78
CA GLU A 86 -36.00 31.08 4.70
C GLU A 86 -35.07 29.98 4.16
N ARG A 87 -35.20 29.62 2.89
CA ARG A 87 -34.35 28.59 2.26
C ARG A 87 -32.91 29.05 2.11
N SER A 88 -32.69 30.33 1.82
CA SER A 88 -31.34 30.90 1.73
C SER A 88 -30.67 30.89 3.10
N ALA A 89 -31.37 31.30 4.16
CA ALA A 89 -30.86 31.26 5.52
C ALA A 89 -30.54 29.83 5.97
N TYR A 90 -31.42 28.87 5.68
CA TYR A 90 -31.18 27.46 5.97
C TYR A 90 -29.94 26.93 5.26
N LEU A 91 -29.75 27.25 3.98
CA LEU A 91 -28.57 26.81 3.22
C LEU A 91 -27.29 27.43 3.74
N THR A 92 -27.33 28.70 4.15
CA THR A 92 -26.18 29.37 4.80
C THR A 92 -25.83 28.67 6.12
N GLN A 93 -26.82 28.44 6.99
CA GLN A 93 -26.59 27.73 8.25
C GLN A 93 -26.05 26.32 8.01
N PHE A 94 -26.61 25.59 7.04
CA PHE A 94 -26.13 24.25 6.68
C PHE A 94 -24.67 24.27 6.20
N ALA A 95 -24.29 25.29 5.42
CA ALA A 95 -22.91 25.44 4.97
C ALA A 95 -21.95 25.76 6.13
N GLU A 96 -22.34 26.67 7.02
CA GLU A 96 -21.58 27.01 8.23
C GLU A 96 -21.42 25.82 9.18
N ASP A 97 -22.51 25.09 9.45
CA ASP A 97 -22.50 23.88 10.27
C ASP A 97 -21.64 22.78 9.66
N ALA A 98 -21.70 22.60 8.33
CA ALA A 98 -20.86 21.63 7.63
C ALA A 98 -19.38 22.00 7.73
N THR A 99 -19.02 23.27 7.52
CA THR A 99 -17.64 23.74 7.68
C THR A 99 -17.14 23.53 9.10
N ALA A 100 -17.93 23.90 10.11
CA ALA A 100 -17.57 23.69 11.52
C ALA A 100 -17.37 22.21 11.86
N GLN A 101 -18.21 21.33 11.34
CA GLN A 101 -18.05 19.87 11.53
C GLN A 101 -16.81 19.33 10.82
N PHE A 102 -16.50 19.81 9.61
CA PHE A 102 -15.28 19.40 8.90
C PHE A 102 -14.02 19.84 9.64
N ASP A 103 -13.99 21.08 10.15
CA ASP A 103 -12.88 21.60 10.93
C ASP A 103 -12.71 20.78 12.23
N GLN A 104 -13.82 20.50 12.93
CA GLN A 104 -13.81 19.66 14.13
C GLN A 104 -13.27 18.25 13.86
N ILE A 105 -13.74 17.59 12.80
CA ILE A 105 -13.25 16.24 12.42
C ILE A 105 -11.75 16.30 12.06
N GLY A 106 -11.32 17.37 11.37
CA GLY A 106 -9.92 17.59 11.05
C GLY A 106 -9.05 17.71 12.29
N ASP A 107 -9.47 18.53 13.24
CA ASP A 107 -8.76 18.76 14.50
C ASP A 107 -8.70 17.49 15.38
N ASP A 108 -9.82 16.77 15.49
CA ASP A 108 -9.88 15.51 16.25
C ASP A 108 -8.98 14.44 15.61
N ALA A 109 -8.97 14.33 14.28
CA ALA A 109 -8.11 13.39 13.56
C ALA A 109 -6.61 13.72 13.73
N LEU A 110 -6.23 15.00 13.71
CA LEU A 110 -4.86 15.44 13.97
C LEU A 110 -4.43 15.12 15.39
N LYS A 111 -5.31 15.36 16.37
CA LYS A 111 -5.04 15.06 17.77
C LYS A 111 -4.86 13.56 18.03
N ASP A 112 -5.70 12.72 17.43
CA ASP A 112 -5.57 11.27 17.52
C ASP A 112 -4.27 10.78 16.87
N LEU A 113 -3.88 11.37 15.74
CA LEU A 113 -2.62 11.08 15.06
C LEU A 113 -1.39 11.45 15.92
N ASP A 114 -1.39 12.63 16.53
CA ASP A 114 -0.32 13.08 17.41
C ASP A 114 -0.20 12.19 18.65
N GLN A 115 -1.33 11.77 19.22
CA GLN A 115 -1.35 10.84 20.34
C GLN A 115 -0.81 9.46 19.93
N ALA A 116 -1.21 8.94 18.77
CA ALA A 116 -0.70 7.67 18.25
C ALA A 116 0.81 7.73 17.99
N THR A 117 1.29 8.82 17.41
CA THR A 117 2.70 9.06 17.13
C THR A 117 3.51 9.11 18.43
N SER A 118 3.01 9.82 19.44
CA SER A 118 3.65 9.90 20.75
C SER A 118 3.77 8.51 21.41
N ARG A 119 2.72 7.68 21.35
CA ARG A 119 2.76 6.30 21.87
C ARG A 119 3.75 5.41 21.12
N ILE A 120 3.84 5.56 19.80
CA ILE A 120 4.80 4.79 18.99
C ILE A 120 6.22 5.19 19.34
N MET A 121 6.48 6.50 19.45
CA MET A 121 7.80 7.03 19.81
C MET A 121 8.23 6.58 21.19
N GLU A 122 7.33 6.63 22.18
CA GLU A 122 7.59 6.11 23.52
C GLU A 122 7.88 4.60 23.52
N ASN A 123 7.15 3.81 22.73
CA ASN A 123 7.42 2.38 22.60
C ASN A 123 8.77 2.10 21.95
N LEU A 124 9.12 2.88 20.92
CA LEU A 124 10.39 2.78 20.22
C LEU A 124 11.56 3.11 21.17
N GLU A 125 11.45 4.20 21.93
CA GLU A 125 12.45 4.62 22.91
C GLU A 125 12.66 3.54 23.98
N ASN A 126 11.56 3.02 24.55
CA ASN A 126 11.63 1.93 25.53
C ASN A 126 12.32 0.67 24.97
N ARG A 127 12.05 0.32 23.69
CA ARG A 127 12.71 -0.81 23.03
C ARG A 127 14.18 -0.53 22.73
N MET A 128 14.51 0.69 22.33
CA MET A 128 15.88 1.11 22.05
C MET A 128 16.72 1.08 23.32
N GLN A 129 16.19 1.61 24.43
CA GLN A 129 16.84 1.55 25.73
C GLN A 129 17.05 0.11 26.20
N ALA A 130 16.03 -0.75 26.10
CA ALA A 130 16.18 -2.16 26.45
C ALA A 130 17.24 -2.88 25.59
N PHE A 131 17.34 -2.50 24.31
CA PHE A 131 18.38 -3.02 23.41
C PHE A 131 19.76 -2.53 23.80
N GLU A 132 19.92 -1.26 24.15
CA GLU A 132 21.18 -0.67 24.63
C GLU A 132 21.64 -1.34 25.92
N GLU A 133 20.76 -1.49 26.91
CA GLU A 133 21.04 -2.20 28.16
C GLU A 133 21.45 -3.66 27.90
N THR A 134 20.78 -4.35 26.97
CA THR A 134 21.13 -5.73 26.58
C THR A 134 22.48 -5.80 25.86
N ALA A 135 22.76 -4.86 24.96
CA ALA A 135 24.03 -4.80 24.24
C ALA A 135 25.20 -4.53 25.19
N GLU A 136 25.03 -3.63 26.14
CA GLU A 136 26.03 -3.38 27.18
C GLU A 136 26.27 -4.60 28.08
N ALA A 137 25.20 -5.28 28.49
CA ALA A 137 25.29 -6.50 29.29
C ALA A 137 26.05 -7.60 28.53
N ASN A 138 25.71 -7.83 27.25
CA ASN A 138 26.39 -8.79 26.38
C ASN A 138 27.86 -8.44 26.19
N ARG A 139 28.20 -7.16 26.02
CA ARG A 139 29.61 -6.72 25.89
C ARG A 139 30.42 -7.05 27.15
N LYS A 140 29.86 -6.77 28.33
CA LYS A 140 30.49 -7.12 29.63
C LYS A 140 30.61 -8.64 29.82
N GLU A 141 29.65 -9.42 29.30
CA GLU A 141 29.72 -10.88 29.36
C GLU A 141 30.81 -11.45 28.45
N ILE A 142 30.96 -10.90 27.24
CA ILE A 142 32.02 -11.29 26.29
C ILE A 142 33.40 -10.98 26.89
N GLU A 143 33.59 -9.80 27.47
CA GLU A 143 34.87 -9.43 28.10
C GLU A 143 35.26 -10.38 29.24
N LYS A 144 34.30 -10.78 30.08
CA LYS A 144 34.54 -11.79 31.13
C LYS A 144 34.86 -13.17 30.56
N LYS A 145 34.17 -13.57 29.49
CA LYS A 145 34.44 -14.85 28.80
C LYS A 145 35.83 -14.85 28.16
N GLU A 146 36.26 -13.72 27.61
CA GLU A 146 37.58 -13.55 27.01
C GLU A 146 38.69 -13.68 28.06
N GLN A 147 38.53 -13.02 29.22
CA GLN A 147 39.46 -13.18 30.36
C GLN A 147 39.55 -14.63 30.84
N LEU A 148 38.41 -15.34 30.89
CA LEU A 148 38.38 -16.75 31.30
C LEU A 148 39.08 -17.65 30.27
N VAL A 149 38.93 -17.37 28.98
CA VAL A 149 39.64 -18.09 27.92
C VAL A 149 41.15 -17.85 28.02
N GLU A 150 41.59 -16.62 28.26
CA GLU A 150 43.01 -16.29 28.46
C GLU A 150 43.61 -17.06 29.65
N GLU A 151 42.91 -17.13 30.79
CA GLU A 151 43.35 -17.91 31.95
C GLU A 151 43.45 -19.42 31.65
N LEU A 152 42.49 -19.95 30.89
CA LEU A 152 42.50 -21.36 30.47
C LEU A 152 43.68 -21.65 29.52
N GLU A 153 43.96 -20.76 28.57
CA GLU A 153 45.08 -20.90 27.65
C GLU A 153 46.42 -20.88 28.40
N GLU A 154 46.62 -19.93 29.32
CA GLU A 154 47.82 -19.85 30.13
C GLU A 154 48.04 -21.13 30.97
N LYS A 155 46.95 -21.64 31.58
CA LYS A 155 46.99 -22.90 32.32
C LYS A 155 47.33 -24.08 31.42
N MET A 156 46.76 -24.14 30.21
CA MET A 156 47.02 -25.21 29.25
C MET A 156 48.46 -25.15 28.72
N GLU A 157 49.02 -23.96 28.52
CA GLU A 157 50.43 -23.80 28.15
C GLU A 157 51.36 -24.26 29.26
N ARG A 158 51.06 -23.92 30.52
CA ARG A 158 51.78 -24.43 31.69
C ARG A 158 51.69 -25.95 31.78
N ASP A 159 50.49 -26.52 31.72
CA ASP A 159 50.25 -27.97 31.78
C ASP A 159 50.91 -28.71 30.60
N ARG A 160 50.92 -28.12 29.39
CA ARG A 160 51.58 -28.69 28.20
C ARG A 160 53.11 -28.65 28.32
N ASN A 161 53.66 -27.58 28.89
CA ASN A 161 55.10 -27.45 29.15
C ASN A 161 55.56 -28.34 30.32
N GLU A 162 54.66 -28.71 31.23
CA GLU A 162 54.91 -29.59 32.38
C GLU A 162 54.53 -31.05 32.11
N GLY A 163 53.81 -31.33 31.02
CA GLY A 163 53.58 -32.68 30.51
C GLY A 163 54.91 -33.42 30.31
N LEU A 164 55.05 -34.54 31.03
CA LEU A 164 56.22 -35.42 31.25
C LEU A 164 57.03 -35.91 30.02
N PHE A 165 56.76 -35.40 28.82
CA PHE A 165 57.37 -35.83 27.56
C PHE A 165 58.25 -34.77 26.86
N PHE A 166 58.04 -33.47 27.07
CA PHE A 166 58.63 -32.44 26.16
C PHE A 166 59.90 -31.75 26.65
N LYS A 167 60.28 -31.89 27.93
CA LYS A 167 61.58 -31.38 28.41
C LYS A 167 62.78 -32.01 27.67
N ASN A 168 62.60 -33.16 27.02
CA ASN A 168 63.64 -33.89 26.29
C ASN A 168 63.62 -33.73 24.75
N LEU A 169 62.73 -32.92 24.16
CA LEU A 169 62.56 -32.83 22.70
C LEU A 169 63.00 -31.52 22.06
N ARG A 170 63.54 -30.57 22.84
CA ARG A 170 64.05 -29.28 22.32
C ARG A 170 65.30 -29.42 21.42
N GLU A 171 65.90 -30.61 21.39
CA GLU A 171 66.93 -30.98 20.42
C GLU A 171 66.32 -31.83 19.31
N LYS A 172 65.72 -31.22 18.29
CA LYS A 172 65.58 -31.88 16.98
C LYS A 172 65.49 -30.89 15.83
N LYS A 173 66.49 -31.03 14.96
CA LYS A 173 66.72 -30.32 13.70
C LYS A 173 65.50 -30.48 12.77
N HIS A 174 64.95 -29.38 12.28
CA HIS A 174 63.83 -29.39 11.33
C HIS A 174 64.21 -30.11 10.03
N PRO A 175 63.36 -31.01 9.50
CA PRO A 175 63.56 -31.60 8.18
C PRO A 175 63.10 -30.63 7.07
N PRO A 176 63.61 -30.77 5.83
CA PRO A 176 63.50 -29.75 4.78
C PRO A 176 62.07 -29.56 4.25
N GLN A 177 61.73 -28.29 3.95
CA GLN A 177 60.42 -27.76 3.53
C GLN A 177 59.76 -28.42 2.31
N GLY A 178 60.50 -29.19 1.50
CA GLY A 178 60.01 -29.70 0.21
C GLY A 178 59.05 -30.89 0.29
N ALA A 179 59.20 -31.79 1.28
CA ALA A 179 58.43 -33.04 1.33
C ALA A 179 56.97 -32.81 1.74
N ARG A 180 56.72 -31.92 2.72
CA ARG A 180 55.37 -31.59 3.20
C ARG A 180 54.52 -30.85 2.18
N ALA A 181 55.15 -30.04 1.32
CA ALA A 181 54.45 -29.29 0.27
C ALA A 181 53.94 -30.18 -0.88
N ALA A 182 54.65 -31.28 -1.17
CA ALA A 182 54.24 -32.25 -2.19
C ALA A 182 53.04 -33.09 -1.73
N GLU A 183 53.03 -33.51 -0.45
CA GLU A 183 51.93 -34.24 0.16
C GLU A 183 50.67 -33.36 0.26
N ALA A 184 50.81 -32.10 0.68
CA ALA A 184 49.69 -31.14 0.75
C ALA A 184 49.05 -30.87 -0.63
N ARG A 185 49.84 -30.84 -1.70
CA ARG A 185 49.32 -30.68 -3.08
C ARG A 185 48.59 -31.93 -3.58
N MET A 186 48.99 -33.12 -3.14
CA MET A 186 48.31 -34.38 -3.48
C MET A 186 46.98 -34.50 -2.74
N GLU A 187 46.92 -34.08 -1.49
CA GLU A 187 45.67 -34.05 -0.70
C GLU A 187 44.69 -32.99 -1.22
N ALA A 188 45.18 -31.81 -1.60
CA ALA A 188 44.34 -30.77 -2.20
C ALA A 188 43.70 -31.23 -3.53
N LYS A 189 44.43 -32.00 -4.34
CA LYS A 189 43.88 -32.60 -5.59
C LYS A 189 42.80 -33.63 -5.31
N LYS A 190 43.02 -34.53 -4.34
CA LYS A 190 42.01 -35.52 -3.91
C LYS A 190 40.75 -34.86 -3.36
N LEU A 191 40.88 -33.77 -2.62
CA LEU A 191 39.74 -32.99 -2.13
C LEU A 191 38.99 -32.28 -3.26
N SER A 192 39.70 -31.81 -4.30
CA SER A 192 39.06 -31.20 -5.47
C SER A 192 38.31 -32.21 -6.35
N GLU A 193 38.79 -33.44 -6.46
CA GLU A 193 38.10 -34.54 -7.16
C GLU A 193 36.84 -34.99 -6.40
N LEU A 194 36.93 -35.12 -5.07
CA LEU A 194 35.77 -35.41 -4.22
C LEU A 194 34.75 -34.26 -4.23
N ALA A 195 35.22 -33.01 -4.30
CA ALA A 195 34.36 -31.84 -4.47
C ALA A 195 33.69 -31.83 -5.85
N ARG A 196 34.37 -32.28 -6.92
CA ARG A 196 33.83 -32.39 -8.29
C ARG A 196 32.75 -33.47 -8.39
N GLU A 197 32.95 -34.63 -7.78
CA GLU A 197 31.90 -35.69 -7.67
C GLU A 197 30.68 -35.24 -6.85
N LYS A 198 30.88 -34.40 -5.82
CA LYS A 198 29.79 -33.82 -5.01
C LYS A 198 29.12 -32.60 -5.63
N ALA A 199 29.79 -31.86 -6.51
CA ALA A 199 29.33 -30.59 -7.07
C ALA A 199 28.58 -30.72 -8.40
N GLY A 200 28.73 -31.84 -9.12
CA GLY A 200 28.07 -32.10 -10.40
C GLY A 200 26.73 -32.86 -10.31
N SER A 201 26.06 -32.86 -9.17
CA SER A 201 24.83 -33.63 -8.99
C SER A 201 23.65 -32.92 -9.66
N GLY A 202 23.09 -33.55 -10.71
CA GLY A 202 21.87 -33.12 -11.40
C GLY A 202 20.65 -32.90 -10.48
N ALA A 203 20.73 -33.30 -9.20
CA ALA A 203 19.74 -32.98 -8.19
C ALA A 203 19.58 -31.46 -7.96
N ARG A 204 20.67 -30.67 -8.00
CA ARG A 204 20.59 -29.21 -7.79
C ARG A 204 19.87 -28.51 -8.95
N LYS A 205 20.22 -28.86 -10.18
CA LYS A 205 19.56 -28.35 -11.41
C LYS A 205 18.07 -28.70 -11.43
N ASN A 206 17.70 -29.91 -11.00
CA ASN A 206 16.30 -30.31 -10.90
C ASN A 206 15.53 -29.53 -9.83
N VAL A 207 16.18 -29.15 -8.72
CA VAL A 207 15.58 -28.29 -7.69
C VAL A 207 15.30 -26.89 -8.24
N TYR A 208 16.24 -26.28 -8.97
CA TYR A 208 16.00 -24.98 -9.61
C TYR A 208 14.90 -25.05 -10.68
N LEU A 209 14.86 -26.12 -11.48
CA LEU A 209 13.78 -26.33 -12.46
C LEU A 209 12.42 -26.49 -11.78
N ALA A 210 12.33 -27.22 -10.66
CA ALA A 210 11.09 -27.38 -9.90
C ALA A 210 10.63 -26.04 -9.28
N LEU A 211 11.55 -25.25 -8.73
CA LEU A 211 11.25 -23.91 -8.20
C LEU A 211 10.81 -22.95 -9.30
N MET A 212 11.45 -22.97 -10.46
CA MET A 212 11.05 -22.17 -11.63
C MET A 212 9.67 -22.55 -12.15
N ALA A 213 9.34 -23.84 -12.19
CA ALA A 213 8.01 -24.30 -12.59
C ALA A 213 6.92 -23.87 -11.58
N LEU A 214 7.21 -23.98 -10.28
CA LEU A 214 6.29 -23.55 -9.21
C LEU A 214 6.08 -22.03 -9.24
N LEU A 215 7.14 -21.26 -9.43
CA LEU A 215 7.08 -19.80 -9.53
C LEU A 215 6.35 -19.35 -10.81
N GLY A 216 6.57 -20.03 -11.94
CA GLY A 216 5.84 -19.81 -13.17
C GLY A 216 4.34 -20.09 -13.04
N ALA A 217 3.97 -21.18 -12.35
CA ALA A 217 2.56 -21.49 -12.05
C ALA A 217 1.92 -20.43 -11.14
N ALA A 218 2.65 -19.92 -10.15
CA ALA A 218 2.18 -18.86 -9.27
C ALA A 218 1.92 -17.54 -10.03
N ILE A 219 2.81 -17.18 -10.97
CA ILE A 219 2.63 -16.00 -11.84
C ILE A 219 1.43 -16.20 -12.78
N ALA A 220 1.31 -17.36 -13.42
CA ALA A 220 0.18 -17.66 -14.31
C ALA A 220 -1.15 -17.59 -13.55
N ASN A 221 -1.21 -18.14 -12.33
CA ASN A 221 -2.41 -18.06 -11.49
C ASN A 221 -2.70 -16.62 -11.03
N ALA A 222 -1.69 -15.84 -10.68
CA ALA A 222 -1.86 -14.44 -10.29
C ALA A 222 -2.36 -13.55 -11.46
N VAL A 223 -1.97 -13.86 -12.70
CA VAL A 223 -2.38 -13.12 -13.90
C VAL A 223 -3.73 -13.59 -14.44
N LEU A 224 -4.03 -14.89 -14.38
CA LEU A 224 -5.24 -15.47 -14.97
C LEU A 224 -6.43 -15.56 -14.00
N ALA A 225 -6.19 -15.76 -12.69
CA ALA A 225 -7.25 -16.01 -11.71
C ALA A 225 -7.65 -14.77 -10.89
N SER A 226 -6.90 -13.67 -10.95
CA SER A 226 -7.24 -12.42 -10.25
C SER A 226 -7.70 -11.33 -11.22
N ALA A 227 -8.91 -10.82 -11.02
CA ALA A 227 -9.51 -9.75 -11.82
C ALA A 227 -8.86 -8.37 -11.58
N GLU A 228 -8.14 -8.21 -10.47
CA GLU A 228 -7.38 -7.01 -10.12
C GLU A 228 -5.89 -7.36 -10.08
N VAL A 229 -5.21 -7.21 -11.22
CA VAL A 229 -3.78 -7.53 -11.34
C VAL A 229 -2.96 -6.48 -10.62
N GLU A 230 -2.45 -6.83 -9.43
CA GLU A 230 -1.45 -6.02 -8.73
C GLU A 230 -0.08 -6.13 -9.42
N TRP A 231 0.14 -5.27 -10.43
CA TRP A 231 1.38 -5.21 -11.21
C TRP A 231 2.65 -5.12 -10.38
N ARG A 232 2.59 -4.57 -9.17
CA ARG A 232 3.71 -4.53 -8.22
C ARG A 232 4.14 -5.91 -7.75
N LYS A 233 3.17 -6.79 -7.42
CA LYS A 233 3.43 -8.18 -7.00
C LYS A 233 3.90 -9.03 -8.17
N VAL A 234 3.30 -8.84 -9.34
CA VAL A 234 3.72 -9.53 -10.58
C VAL A 234 5.13 -9.12 -10.99
N ALA A 235 5.48 -7.83 -10.89
CA ALA A 235 6.82 -7.34 -11.17
C ALA A 235 7.85 -7.92 -10.18
N ALA A 236 7.54 -7.96 -8.88
CA ALA A 236 8.42 -8.55 -7.87
C ALA A 236 8.67 -10.05 -8.14
N LEU A 237 7.63 -10.81 -8.48
CA LEU A 237 7.76 -12.22 -8.86
C LEU A 237 8.54 -12.39 -10.18
N GLY A 238 8.37 -11.48 -11.14
CA GLY A 238 9.14 -11.45 -12.38
C GLY A 238 10.63 -11.21 -12.15
N PHE A 239 11.01 -10.27 -11.27
CA PHE A 239 12.41 -10.05 -10.89
C PHE A 239 13.01 -11.28 -10.19
N LEU A 240 12.24 -11.96 -9.33
CA LEU A 240 12.69 -13.19 -8.67
C LEU A 240 12.91 -14.33 -9.68
N LEU A 241 12.04 -14.44 -10.68
CA LEU A 241 12.19 -15.39 -11.78
C LEU A 241 13.46 -15.12 -12.59
N LEU A 242 13.72 -13.85 -12.94
CA LEU A 242 14.95 -13.42 -13.63
C LEU A 242 16.22 -13.74 -12.82
N ALA A 243 16.18 -13.52 -11.51
CA ALA A 243 17.30 -13.84 -10.61
C ALA A 243 17.58 -15.36 -10.57
N LEU A 244 16.54 -16.19 -10.45
CA LEU A 244 16.70 -17.66 -10.51
C LEU A 244 17.22 -18.11 -11.88
N LEU A 245 16.78 -17.48 -12.96
CA LEU A 245 17.20 -17.81 -14.32
C LEU A 245 18.69 -17.47 -14.54
N ALA A 246 19.16 -16.36 -13.98
CA ALA A 246 20.58 -16.02 -13.95
C ALA A 246 21.41 -17.04 -13.14
N GLN A 247 20.90 -17.47 -11.97
CA GLN A 247 21.56 -18.48 -11.14
C GLN A 247 21.60 -19.85 -11.83
N TYR A 248 20.54 -20.22 -12.55
CA TYR A 248 20.47 -21.44 -13.35
C TYR A 248 21.46 -21.41 -14.53
N VAL A 249 21.54 -20.29 -15.26
CA VAL A 249 22.49 -20.12 -16.38
C VAL A 249 23.93 -20.14 -15.88
N TYR A 250 24.22 -19.53 -14.73
CA TYR A 250 25.55 -19.59 -14.11
C TYR A 250 25.96 -21.02 -13.75
N GLU A 251 25.04 -21.81 -13.17
CA GLU A 251 25.29 -23.23 -12.90
C GLU A 251 25.41 -24.07 -14.18
N LEU A 252 24.72 -23.68 -15.25
CA LEU A 252 24.84 -24.33 -16.55
C LEU A 252 26.22 -24.08 -17.17
N GLN A 253 26.71 -22.84 -17.12
CA GLN A 253 28.03 -22.45 -17.63
C GLN A 253 29.17 -23.08 -16.83
N LEU A 254 29.08 -23.08 -15.50
CA LEU A 254 30.07 -23.75 -14.65
C LEU A 254 30.13 -25.26 -14.90
N SER A 255 28.98 -25.86 -15.26
CA SER A 255 28.90 -27.27 -15.63
C SER A 255 29.38 -27.56 -17.05
N SER A 256 29.30 -26.60 -17.98
CA SER A 256 29.71 -26.72 -19.38
C SER A 256 31.20 -26.41 -19.56
N GLN A 257 31.76 -25.48 -18.78
CA GLN A 257 33.19 -25.14 -18.80
C GLN A 257 34.07 -26.31 -18.33
N GLY A 258 33.49 -27.29 -17.62
CA GLY A 258 34.15 -28.54 -17.27
C GLY A 258 34.26 -29.56 -18.41
N GLU A 259 33.63 -29.32 -19.56
CA GLU A 259 33.70 -30.19 -20.75
C GLU A 259 34.73 -29.66 -21.79
N ASP A 260 34.94 -28.34 -21.88
CA ASP A 260 35.80 -27.74 -22.91
C ASP A 260 37.32 -27.77 -22.59
N GLU A 261 37.71 -27.96 -21.32
CA GLU A 261 39.14 -28.06 -20.96
C GLU A 261 39.74 -29.47 -21.18
N GLU A 262 38.93 -30.48 -21.49
CA GLU A 262 39.44 -31.85 -21.75
C GLU A 262 39.73 -32.16 -23.22
N ASP A 263 39.23 -31.34 -24.17
CA ASP A 263 39.45 -31.57 -25.61
C ASP A 263 40.56 -30.71 -26.24
N THR A 264 41.00 -29.63 -25.59
CA THR A 264 42.14 -28.83 -26.09
C THR A 264 43.51 -29.43 -25.76
N THR A 265 43.57 -30.45 -24.89
CA THR A 265 44.83 -31.11 -24.47
C THR A 265 45.06 -32.49 -25.11
N LYS A 266 44.25 -32.90 -26.10
CA LYS A 266 44.45 -34.15 -26.87
C LYS A 266 44.87 -33.94 -28.34
N ASN A 267 44.81 -32.72 -28.86
CA ASN A 267 45.20 -32.40 -30.24
C ASN A 267 46.59 -31.77 -30.40
N ASN A 268 47.42 -31.77 -29.34
CA ASN A 268 48.83 -31.38 -29.40
C ASN A 268 49.69 -32.44 -28.70
N LYS A 269 49.73 -33.64 -29.29
CA LYS A 269 50.81 -34.61 -29.07
C LYS A 269 51.00 -35.50 -30.28
#